data_AF-A0A2V8YFE4-F1
#
_entry.id   AF-A0A2V8YFE4-F1
#
_cell.length_a   1.000
_cell.length_b   1.000
_cell.length_c   1.000
_cell.angle_alpha   90.00
_cell.angle_beta   90.00
_cell.angle_gamma   90.00
#
_symmetry.space_group_name_H-M   'P 1'
#
loop_
_entity.id
_entity.type
_entity.pdbx_description
1 polymer ?
#
loop_
_entity_poly.entity_id
_entity_poly.type
_entity_poly.pdbx_seq_one_letter_code
_entity_poly.pdbx_strand_id
1 'polypeptide(L)'
;MVGDLLEVAAEQGPLWFWSSVAEIVLSLTWRRLVAFLAAFLCLSLLRTFPMPVLAPLHGIPTAHEVPENWGPFFATLDIFGMLVWIAAPYAAICYGFLDKLSQLLLVASAIATTIIFYWWIPAVASTAFALGIGVLIFSVAAAKPRRALLAVGVALVVGFCGVQLMLHRWQEYLPLFPLSATGFSLSVDSLPLLAVAIQTAACGWTHRSVLRGVARGPELESTA
;
A
#
# COMPACT_ATOMS: atom_id res chain seq x y z
N MET A 1 -33.37 0.54 -7.99
CA MET A 1 -32.19 -0.32 -8.26
C MET A 1 -32.37 -1.75 -7.79
N VAL A 2 -32.30 -2.09 -6.48
CA VAL A 2 -32.52 -3.51 -6.08
C VAL A 2 -33.98 -3.96 -6.30
N GLY A 3 -34.95 -3.06 -6.13
CA GLY A 3 -36.36 -3.31 -6.45
C GLY A 3 -36.61 -3.65 -7.93
N ASP A 4 -36.10 -2.82 -8.85
CA ASP A 4 -36.24 -3.05 -10.31
C ASP A 4 -35.62 -4.39 -10.75
N LEU A 5 -34.50 -4.80 -10.14
CA LEU A 5 -33.85 -6.08 -10.46
C LEU A 5 -34.68 -7.29 -10.02
N LEU A 6 -35.51 -7.17 -8.97
CA LEU A 6 -36.36 -8.25 -8.49
C LEU A 6 -37.63 -8.41 -9.35
N GLU A 7 -38.18 -7.31 -9.87
CA GLU A 7 -39.33 -7.36 -10.79
C GLU A 7 -38.95 -8.03 -12.12
N VAL A 8 -37.78 -7.68 -12.68
CA VAL A 8 -37.29 -8.28 -13.93
C VAL A 8 -36.80 -9.73 -13.74
N ALA A 9 -36.32 -10.09 -12.54
CA ALA A 9 -35.88 -11.45 -12.23
C ALA A 9 -37.02 -12.48 -12.30
N ALA A 10 -38.26 -12.06 -12.00
CA ALA A 10 -39.43 -12.93 -12.09
C ALA A 10 -39.72 -13.34 -13.56
N GLU A 11 -39.33 -12.51 -14.52
CA GLU A 11 -39.55 -12.76 -15.96
C GLU A 11 -38.37 -13.50 -16.63
N GLN A 12 -37.13 -13.20 -16.22
CA GLN A 12 -35.92 -13.70 -16.91
C GLN A 12 -35.21 -14.86 -16.19
N GLY A 13 -35.67 -15.22 -15.00
CA GLY A 13 -35.18 -16.38 -14.25
C GLY A 13 -33.92 -16.12 -13.41
N PRO A 14 -33.55 -17.10 -12.55
CA PRO A 14 -32.55 -16.90 -11.50
C PRO A 14 -31.12 -16.74 -12.02
N LEU A 15 -30.75 -17.42 -13.11
CA LEU A 15 -29.39 -17.33 -13.66
C LEU A 15 -29.08 -15.93 -14.19
N TRP A 16 -30.05 -15.28 -14.84
CA TRP A 16 -29.92 -13.91 -15.31
C TRP A 16 -29.74 -12.94 -14.14
N PHE A 17 -30.56 -13.07 -13.09
CA PHE A 17 -30.46 -12.25 -11.89
C PHE A 17 -29.06 -12.34 -11.26
N TRP A 18 -28.54 -13.55 -11.04
CA TRP A 18 -27.20 -13.74 -10.45
C TRP A 18 -26.08 -13.19 -11.34
N SER A 19 -26.21 -13.30 -12.67
CA SER A 19 -25.26 -12.69 -13.61
C SER A 19 -25.27 -11.17 -13.53
N SER A 20 -26.44 -10.54 -13.52
CA SER A 20 -26.60 -9.08 -13.39
C SER A 20 -26.07 -8.57 -12.05
N VAL A 21 -26.34 -9.30 -10.94
CA VAL A 21 -25.77 -8.97 -9.63
C VAL A 21 -24.24 -9.10 -9.65
N ALA A 22 -23.70 -10.17 -10.25
CA ALA A 22 -22.26 -10.36 -10.36
C ALA A 22 -21.61 -9.24 -11.19
N GLU A 23 -22.23 -8.80 -12.29
CA GLU A 23 -21.75 -7.70 -13.12
C GLU A 23 -21.80 -6.35 -12.39
N ILE A 24 -22.85 -6.08 -11.62
CA ILE A 24 -22.94 -4.89 -10.77
C ILE A 24 -21.85 -4.93 -9.70
N VAL A 25 -21.69 -6.06 -9.00
CA VAL A 25 -20.64 -6.22 -7.99
C VAL A 25 -19.25 -6.07 -8.64
N LEU A 26 -19.02 -6.66 -9.81
CA LEU A 26 -17.76 -6.56 -10.54
C LEU A 26 -17.51 -5.12 -10.99
N SER A 27 -18.48 -4.43 -11.57
CA SER A 27 -18.35 -3.02 -11.98
C SER A 27 -18.08 -2.07 -10.81
N LEU A 28 -18.56 -2.41 -9.60
CA LEU A 28 -18.29 -1.66 -8.38
C LEU A 28 -16.93 -2.02 -7.74
N THR A 29 -16.44 -3.24 -7.94
CA THR A 29 -15.24 -3.75 -7.25
C THR A 29 -14.02 -3.86 -8.14
N TRP A 30 -14.14 -3.84 -9.47
CA TRP A 30 -13.03 -4.10 -10.39
C TRP A 30 -11.87 -3.13 -10.17
N ARG A 31 -12.15 -1.84 -9.91
CA ARG A 31 -11.10 -0.86 -9.59
C ARG A 31 -10.28 -1.28 -8.37
N ARG A 32 -10.93 -1.82 -7.33
CA ARG A 32 -10.25 -2.29 -6.12
C ARG A 32 -9.51 -3.60 -6.38
N LEU A 33 -10.07 -4.50 -7.18
CA LEU A 33 -9.41 -5.75 -7.58
C LEU A 33 -8.15 -5.46 -8.40
N VAL A 34 -8.23 -4.58 -9.39
CA VAL A 34 -7.07 -4.15 -10.20
C VAL A 34 -6.04 -3.44 -9.32
N ALA A 35 -6.46 -2.56 -8.41
CA ALA A 35 -5.55 -1.90 -7.47
C ALA A 35 -4.84 -2.88 -6.54
N PHE A 36 -5.56 -3.89 -6.04
CA PHE A 36 -5.02 -4.94 -5.19
C PHE A 36 -4.01 -5.81 -5.97
N LEU A 37 -4.37 -6.23 -7.18
CA LEU A 37 -3.49 -7.00 -8.07
C LEU A 37 -2.22 -6.23 -8.42
N ALA A 38 -2.33 -4.93 -8.72
CA ALA A 38 -1.18 -4.08 -8.98
C ALA A 38 -0.27 -3.96 -7.75
N ALA A 39 -0.84 -3.75 -6.56
CA ALA A 39 -0.07 -3.68 -5.32
C ALA A 39 0.63 -5.01 -4.98
N PHE A 40 -0.05 -6.14 -5.23
CA PHE A 40 0.53 -7.46 -5.09
C PHE A 40 1.67 -7.70 -6.10
N LEU A 41 1.48 -7.33 -7.37
CA LEU A 41 2.53 -7.41 -8.39
C LEU A 41 3.73 -6.55 -8.00
N CYS A 42 3.53 -5.32 -7.52
CA CYS A 42 4.62 -4.47 -7.04
C CYS A 42 5.42 -5.13 -5.90
N LEU A 43 4.74 -5.72 -4.91
CA LEU A 43 5.41 -6.43 -3.82
C LEU A 43 6.14 -7.68 -4.32
N SER A 44 5.51 -8.45 -5.21
CA SER A 44 6.12 -9.64 -5.81
C SER A 44 7.35 -9.27 -6.64
N LEU A 45 7.32 -8.18 -7.40
CA LEU A 45 8.48 -7.67 -8.14
C LEU A 45 9.61 -7.26 -7.17
N LEU A 46 9.31 -6.52 -6.11
CA LEU A 46 10.32 -6.14 -5.10
C LEU A 46 10.96 -7.36 -4.44
N ARG A 47 10.19 -8.43 -4.18
CA ARG A 47 10.69 -9.65 -3.55
C ARG A 47 11.45 -10.56 -4.52
N THR A 48 11.00 -10.64 -5.78
CA THR A 48 11.55 -11.54 -6.81
C THR A 48 12.78 -10.95 -7.51
N PHE A 49 12.90 -9.62 -7.54
CA PHE A 49 14.12 -8.93 -7.91
C PHE A 49 14.84 -8.53 -6.62
N PRO A 50 15.48 -9.48 -5.91
CA PRO A 50 16.23 -9.11 -4.74
C PRO A 50 17.30 -8.11 -5.20
N MET A 51 17.57 -7.11 -4.37
CA MET A 51 18.65 -6.13 -4.56
C MET A 51 19.97 -6.71 -5.15
N PRO A 52 20.39 -7.98 -4.87
CA PRO A 52 21.55 -8.59 -5.50
C PRO A 52 21.43 -8.93 -6.99
N VAL A 53 20.23 -9.00 -7.58
CA VAL A 53 20.02 -9.27 -9.02
C VAL A 53 19.93 -7.98 -9.83
N LEU A 54 19.38 -6.91 -9.26
CA LEU A 54 19.39 -5.57 -9.85
C LEU A 54 20.76 -4.87 -9.75
N ALA A 55 21.55 -5.20 -8.72
CA ALA A 55 22.91 -4.68 -8.54
C ALA A 55 23.86 -4.95 -9.73
N PRO A 56 24.02 -6.20 -10.23
CA PRO A 56 24.89 -6.48 -11.36
C PRO A 56 24.34 -5.95 -12.70
N LEU A 57 23.02 -5.84 -12.87
CA LEU A 57 22.40 -5.31 -14.10
C LEU A 57 22.62 -3.80 -14.30
N HIS A 58 22.92 -3.06 -13.22
CA HIS A 58 23.24 -1.62 -13.27
C HIS A 58 24.74 -1.34 -13.14
N GLY A 59 25.60 -2.38 -13.11
CA GLY A 59 27.02 -2.20 -12.80
C GLY A 59 27.25 -1.54 -11.43
N ILE A 60 26.25 -1.57 -10.53
CA ILE A 60 26.36 -1.10 -9.16
C ILE A 60 27.07 -2.22 -8.42
N PRO A 61 28.34 -2.05 -8.04
CA PRO A 61 29.03 -3.08 -7.30
C PRO A 61 28.22 -3.34 -6.03
N THR A 62 27.91 -4.60 -5.77
CA THR A 62 27.59 -5.13 -4.42
C THR A 62 28.76 -4.94 -3.44
N ALA A 63 29.66 -3.99 -3.67
CA ALA A 63 30.95 -3.81 -3.00
C ALA A 63 30.89 -2.89 -1.78
N HIS A 64 29.70 -2.47 -1.34
CA HIS A 64 29.56 -1.60 -0.18
C HIS A 64 28.81 -2.36 0.90
N GLU A 65 29.59 -2.95 1.79
CA GLU A 65 29.09 -3.49 3.05
C GLU A 65 28.34 -2.37 3.77
N VAL A 66 27.06 -2.59 4.05
CA VAL A 66 26.32 -1.74 4.98
C VAL A 66 27.10 -1.77 6.28
N PRO A 67 27.51 -0.62 6.84
CA PRO A 67 28.22 -0.62 8.12
C PRO A 67 27.40 -1.42 9.14
N GLU A 68 28.05 -2.28 9.94
CA GLU A 68 27.35 -3.26 10.80
C GLU A 68 26.28 -2.61 11.70
N ASN A 69 26.50 -1.36 12.10
CA ASN A 69 25.59 -0.56 12.91
C ASN A 69 24.36 0.01 12.16
N TRP A 70 24.33 -0.05 10.83
CA TRP A 70 23.23 0.48 10.00
C TRP A 70 22.22 -0.58 9.58
N GLY A 71 22.48 -1.87 9.84
CA GLY A 71 21.57 -2.97 9.50
C GLY A 71 20.12 -2.75 9.95
N PRO A 72 19.86 -2.38 11.22
CA PRO A 72 18.49 -2.12 11.70
C PRO A 72 17.79 -0.95 10.99
N PHE A 73 18.55 0.09 10.63
CA PHE A 73 18.02 1.26 9.91
C PHE A 73 17.55 0.86 8.51
N PHE A 74 18.40 0.15 7.75
CA PHE A 74 18.04 -0.30 6.41
C PHE A 74 16.92 -1.34 6.43
N ALA A 75 16.88 -2.24 7.42
CA ALA A 75 15.75 -3.15 7.59
C ALA A 75 14.42 -2.41 7.83
N THR A 76 14.45 -1.35 8.63
CA THR A 76 13.26 -0.51 8.88
C THR A 76 12.85 0.26 7.63
N LEU A 77 13.83 0.83 6.92
CA LEU A 77 13.62 1.57 5.67
C LEU A 77 13.07 0.67 4.56
N ASP A 78 13.52 -0.58 4.49
CA ASP A 78 13.04 -1.58 3.54
C ASP A 78 11.58 -1.95 3.80
N ILE A 79 11.21 -2.24 5.06
CA ILE A 79 9.81 -2.49 5.43
C ILE A 79 8.94 -1.27 5.11
N PHE A 80 9.40 -0.07 5.46
CA PHE A 80 8.70 1.17 5.12
C PHE A 80 8.53 1.33 3.60
N GLY A 81 9.60 1.10 2.84
CA GLY A 81 9.61 1.12 1.39
C GLY A 81 8.56 0.16 0.82
N MET A 82 8.52 -1.08 1.27
CA MET A 82 7.52 -2.07 0.86
C MET A 82 6.09 -1.58 1.13
N LEU A 83 5.80 -1.07 2.32
CA LEU A 83 4.46 -0.58 2.66
C LEU A 83 4.03 0.58 1.76
N VAL A 84 4.95 1.52 1.51
CA VAL A 84 4.70 2.66 0.62
C VAL A 84 4.53 2.19 -0.84
N TRP A 85 5.32 1.21 -1.30
CA TRP A 85 5.23 0.62 -2.63
C TRP A 85 3.96 -0.20 -2.87
N ILE A 86 3.34 -0.73 -1.82
CA ILE A 86 2.00 -1.33 -1.90
C ILE A 86 0.93 -0.24 -1.93
N ALA A 87 1.07 0.76 -1.06
CA ALA A 87 0.08 1.81 -0.86
C ALA A 87 -0.03 2.77 -2.07
N ALA A 88 1.09 3.14 -2.68
CA ALA A 88 1.16 4.11 -3.77
C ALA A 88 0.38 3.67 -5.04
N PRO A 89 0.63 2.49 -5.65
CA PRO A 89 -0.12 2.04 -6.82
C PRO A 89 -1.59 1.79 -6.46
N TYR A 90 -1.87 1.26 -5.27
CA TYR A 90 -3.24 1.06 -4.80
C TYR A 90 -4.03 2.38 -4.76
N ALA A 91 -3.45 3.41 -4.13
CA ALA A 91 -4.05 4.73 -4.02
C ALA A 91 -4.20 5.40 -5.39
N ALA A 92 -3.16 5.33 -6.24
CA ALA A 92 -3.19 5.90 -7.58
C ALA A 92 -4.32 5.32 -8.45
N ILE A 93 -4.56 4.00 -8.37
CA ILE A 93 -5.63 3.34 -9.14
C ILE A 93 -7.02 3.59 -8.52
N CYS A 94 -7.13 3.52 -7.19
CA CYS A 94 -8.43 3.66 -6.50
C CYS A 94 -8.93 5.11 -6.47
N TYR A 95 -8.03 6.07 -6.26
CA TYR A 95 -8.37 7.47 -5.99
C TYR A 95 -7.93 8.41 -7.12
N GLY A 96 -7.02 7.97 -7.99
CA GLY A 96 -6.46 8.76 -9.09
C GLY A 96 -5.15 9.47 -8.71
N PHE A 97 -4.40 9.91 -9.72
CA PHE A 97 -3.12 10.63 -9.57
C PHE A 97 -3.24 12.07 -9.07
N LEU A 98 -4.42 12.67 -9.19
CA LEU A 98 -4.68 14.02 -8.70
C LEU A 98 -5.04 14.06 -7.21
N ASP A 99 -5.30 12.90 -6.61
CA ASP A 99 -5.59 12.80 -5.19
C ASP A 99 -4.33 13.08 -4.34
N LYS A 100 -4.51 13.82 -3.24
CA LYS A 100 -3.39 14.26 -2.40
C LYS A 100 -2.73 13.11 -1.64
N LEU A 101 -3.49 12.07 -1.27
CA LEU A 101 -2.92 10.88 -0.64
C LEU A 101 -2.08 10.09 -1.66
N SER A 102 -2.57 9.93 -2.89
CA SER A 102 -1.81 9.29 -3.97
C SER A 102 -0.52 10.05 -4.27
N GLN A 103 -0.58 11.38 -4.38
CA GLN A 103 0.60 12.22 -4.64
C GLN A 103 1.66 12.08 -3.55
N LEU A 104 1.24 12.14 -2.27
CA LEU A 104 2.17 11.99 -1.14
C LEU A 104 2.79 10.60 -1.09
N LEU A 105 2.02 9.53 -1.35
CA LEU A 105 2.55 8.17 -1.39
C LEU A 105 3.52 7.96 -2.55
N LEU A 106 3.26 8.54 -3.73
CA LEU A 106 4.17 8.48 -4.87
C LEU A 106 5.47 9.26 -4.62
N VAL A 107 5.39 10.42 -3.97
CA VAL A 107 6.59 11.17 -3.56
C VAL A 107 7.37 10.41 -2.50
N ALA A 108 6.68 9.85 -1.50
CA ALA A 108 7.31 9.02 -0.48
C ALA A 108 7.95 7.76 -1.08
N SER A 109 7.32 7.10 -2.06
CA SER A 109 7.90 5.94 -2.75
C SER A 109 9.14 6.35 -3.53
N ALA A 110 9.10 7.46 -4.25
CA ALA A 110 10.24 7.96 -5.00
C ALA A 110 11.43 8.27 -4.06
N ILE A 111 11.19 8.98 -2.95
CA ILE A 111 12.24 9.29 -1.97
C ILE A 111 12.80 8.02 -1.33
N ALA A 112 11.93 7.10 -0.90
CA ALA A 112 12.37 5.84 -0.28
C ALA A 112 13.22 5.02 -1.26
N THR A 113 12.78 4.87 -2.51
CA THR A 113 13.54 4.22 -3.58
C THR A 113 14.87 4.93 -3.82
N THR A 114 14.88 6.26 -3.92
CA THR A 114 16.12 7.01 -4.13
C THR A 114 17.11 6.79 -2.99
N ILE A 115 16.66 6.78 -1.74
CA ILE A 115 17.54 6.50 -0.59
C ILE A 115 18.04 5.05 -0.66
N ILE A 116 17.16 4.07 -0.82
CA ILE A 116 17.54 2.65 -0.86
C ILE A 116 18.56 2.35 -1.98
N PHE A 117 18.37 2.93 -3.16
CA PHE A 117 19.20 2.65 -4.33
C PHE A 117 20.38 3.61 -4.52
N TYR A 118 20.43 4.78 -3.90
CA TYR A 118 21.49 5.77 -4.14
C TYR A 118 22.07 6.38 -2.85
N TRP A 119 21.86 5.73 -1.69
CA TRP A 119 22.39 6.22 -0.41
C TRP A 119 23.91 6.42 -0.41
N TRP A 120 24.65 5.66 -1.22
CA TRP A 120 26.11 5.77 -1.29
C TRP A 120 26.59 7.07 -1.96
N ILE A 121 25.74 7.74 -2.73
CA ILE A 121 26.05 9.05 -3.31
C ILE A 121 25.57 10.10 -2.30
N PRO A 122 26.46 10.72 -1.50
CA PRO A 122 26.06 11.60 -0.41
C PRO A 122 25.25 12.81 -0.91
N ALA A 123 25.52 13.28 -2.12
CA ALA A 123 24.74 14.33 -2.77
C ALA A 123 23.29 13.90 -3.06
N VAL A 124 23.07 12.66 -3.50
CA VAL A 124 21.71 12.13 -3.78
C VAL A 124 20.99 11.84 -2.47
N ALA A 125 21.67 11.26 -1.49
CA ALA A 125 21.09 11.00 -0.17
C ALA A 125 20.67 12.29 0.54
N SER A 126 21.55 13.30 0.57
CA SER A 126 21.26 14.60 1.21
C SER A 126 20.15 15.37 0.49
N THR A 127 20.11 15.35 -0.84
CA THR A 127 19.02 15.98 -1.61
C THR A 127 17.69 15.27 -1.40
N ALA A 128 17.66 13.93 -1.40
CA ALA A 128 16.46 13.15 -1.10
C ALA A 128 15.95 13.42 0.32
N PHE A 129 16.84 13.53 1.30
CA PHE A 129 16.49 13.86 2.68
C PHE A 129 15.95 15.29 2.81
N ALA A 130 16.61 16.27 2.16
CA ALA A 130 16.16 17.65 2.13
C ALA A 130 14.77 17.78 1.47
N LEU A 131 14.53 17.06 0.38
CA LEU A 131 13.21 16.99 -0.27
C LEU A 131 12.16 16.36 0.65
N GLY A 132 12.50 15.25 1.33
CA GLY A 132 11.60 14.62 2.31
C GLY A 132 11.20 15.55 3.44
N ILE A 133 12.16 16.27 4.02
CA ILE A 133 11.91 17.29 5.04
C ILE A 133 11.08 18.42 4.46
N GLY A 134 11.40 18.92 3.27
CA GLY A 134 10.64 19.99 2.61
C GLY A 134 9.19 19.62 2.38
N VAL A 135 8.93 18.40 1.88
CA VAL A 135 7.57 17.86 1.68
C VAL A 135 6.85 17.72 3.02
N LEU A 136 7.53 17.27 4.07
CA LEU A 136 6.96 17.16 5.41
C LEU A 136 6.57 18.54 5.97
N ILE A 137 7.49 19.51 5.94
CA ILE A 137 7.24 20.87 6.43
C ILE A 137 6.09 21.51 5.65
N PHE A 138 6.13 21.44 4.31
CA PHE A 138 5.06 21.96 3.46
C PHE A 138 3.70 21.32 3.78
N SER A 139 3.69 20.00 3.97
CA SER A 139 2.48 19.25 4.28
C SER A 139 1.93 19.58 5.66
N VAL A 140 2.78 19.86 6.64
CA VAL A 140 2.37 20.29 8.00
C VAL A 140 1.88 21.73 8.00
N ALA A 141 2.55 22.62 7.26
CA ALA A 141 2.25 24.05 7.23
C ALA A 141 0.92 24.36 6.54
N ALA A 142 0.55 23.60 5.50
CA ALA A 142 -0.70 23.83 4.78
C ALA A 142 -1.86 22.96 5.31
N ALA A 143 -2.98 23.60 5.65
CA ALA A 143 -4.14 22.94 6.26
C ALA A 143 -4.74 21.80 5.41
N LYS A 144 -4.70 21.93 4.08
CA LYS A 144 -5.21 20.93 3.13
C LYS A 144 -4.34 19.65 3.08
N PRO A 145 -3.02 19.72 2.80
CA PRO A 145 -2.17 18.53 2.76
C PRO A 145 -1.91 17.91 4.13
N ARG A 146 -2.04 18.66 5.25
CA ARG A 146 -1.88 18.11 6.61
C ARG A 146 -2.75 16.89 6.86
N ARG A 147 -3.96 16.89 6.32
CA ARG A 147 -4.90 15.76 6.46
C ARG A 147 -4.48 14.55 5.63
N ALA A 148 -4.02 14.78 4.40
CA ALA A 148 -3.49 13.71 3.56
C ALA A 148 -2.22 13.11 4.20
N LEU A 149 -1.35 13.94 4.78
CA LEU A 149 -0.18 13.48 5.54
C LEU A 149 -0.59 12.63 6.75
N LEU A 150 -1.58 13.06 7.53
CA LEU A 150 -2.10 12.27 8.65
C LEU A 150 -2.69 10.93 8.18
N ALA A 151 -3.44 10.93 7.08
CA ALA A 151 -4.00 9.71 6.50
C ALA A 151 -2.89 8.74 6.06
N VAL A 152 -1.85 9.24 5.39
CA VAL A 152 -0.68 8.45 5.00
C VAL A 152 0.04 7.90 6.24
N GLY A 153 0.31 8.76 7.23
CA GLY A 153 0.98 8.34 8.47
C GLY A 153 0.21 7.23 9.19
N VAL A 154 -1.10 7.40 9.37
CA VAL A 154 -1.94 6.38 10.02
C VAL A 154 -2.00 5.10 9.19
N ALA A 155 -2.11 5.19 7.86
CA ALA A 155 -2.14 4.01 7.00
C ALA A 155 -0.83 3.21 7.09
N LEU A 156 0.31 3.90 7.13
CA LEU A 156 1.63 3.26 7.25
C LEU A 156 1.85 2.68 8.65
N VAL A 157 1.43 3.36 9.71
CA VAL A 157 1.53 2.82 11.09
C VAL A 157 0.67 1.58 11.24
N VAL A 158 -0.59 1.60 10.79
CA VAL A 158 -1.48 0.43 10.85
C VAL A 158 -0.92 -0.72 10.02
N GLY A 159 -0.42 -0.42 8.81
CA GLY A 159 0.29 -1.36 7.95
C GLY A 159 1.48 -2.01 8.63
N PHE A 160 2.36 -1.19 9.19
CA PHE A 160 3.56 -1.63 9.87
C PHE A 160 3.24 -2.50 11.09
N CYS A 161 2.34 -2.04 11.97
CA CYS A 161 1.91 -2.81 13.13
C CYS A 161 1.26 -4.14 12.70
N GLY A 162 0.45 -4.14 11.64
CA GLY A 162 -0.17 -5.35 11.11
C GLY A 162 0.84 -6.35 10.56
N VAL A 163 1.83 -5.88 9.79
CA VAL A 163 2.92 -6.73 9.28
C VAL A 163 3.79 -7.27 10.42
N GLN A 164 4.13 -6.44 11.42
CA GLN A 164 4.91 -6.88 12.57
C GLN A 164 4.15 -7.92 13.41
N LEU A 165 2.86 -7.69 13.67
CA LEU A 165 2.01 -8.65 14.37
C LEU A 165 1.91 -9.96 13.60
N MET A 166 1.75 -9.88 12.27
CA MET A 166 1.75 -11.05 11.40
C MET A 166 3.06 -11.82 11.51
N LEU A 167 4.22 -11.16 11.38
CA LEU A 167 5.54 -11.80 11.48
C LEU A 167 5.77 -12.42 12.85
N HIS A 168 5.36 -11.73 13.92
CA HIS A 168 5.48 -12.23 15.28
C HIS A 168 4.62 -13.49 15.51
N ARG A 169 3.34 -13.44 15.14
CA ARG A 169 2.43 -14.60 15.24
C ARG A 169 2.86 -15.74 14.32
N TRP A 170 3.40 -15.41 13.16
CA TRP A 170 3.86 -16.40 12.19
C TRP A 170 4.94 -17.31 12.76
N GLN A 171 5.90 -16.74 13.48
CA GLN A 171 6.95 -17.50 14.15
C GLN A 171 6.39 -18.48 15.19
N GLU A 172 5.28 -18.13 15.86
CA GLU A 172 4.60 -19.01 16.81
C GLU A 172 3.88 -20.19 16.12
N TYR A 173 3.36 -20.01 14.91
CA TYR A 173 2.62 -21.05 14.16
C TYR A 173 3.49 -21.94 13.28
N LEU A 174 4.69 -21.48 12.91
CA LEU A 174 5.69 -22.23 12.13
C LEU A 174 5.98 -23.66 12.64
N PRO A 175 6.11 -23.92 13.95
CA PRO A 175 6.35 -25.29 14.44
C PRO A 175 5.11 -26.19 14.43
N LEU A 176 3.89 -25.65 14.28
CA LEU A 176 2.64 -26.42 14.31
C LEU A 176 2.25 -26.99 12.95
N PHE A 177 2.80 -26.45 11.86
CA PHE A 177 2.56 -26.92 10.50
C PHE A 177 3.86 -27.50 9.92
N PRO A 178 4.04 -28.84 9.92
CA PRO A 178 5.22 -29.43 9.28
C PRO A 178 5.19 -29.11 7.79
N LEU A 179 6.14 -28.27 7.37
CA LEU A 179 6.39 -27.79 5.99
C LEU A 179 6.63 -28.93 4.97
N SER A 180 6.62 -30.19 5.39
CA SER A 180 7.05 -31.34 4.59
C SER A 180 5.93 -32.10 3.88
N ALA A 181 4.65 -31.87 4.17
CA ALA A 181 3.59 -32.77 3.67
C ALA A 181 2.96 -32.37 2.33
N THR A 182 2.97 -31.09 1.93
CA THR A 182 2.19 -30.62 0.77
C THR A 182 3.00 -30.09 -0.40
N GLY A 183 4.33 -29.93 -0.30
CA GLY A 183 5.19 -29.43 -1.38
C GLY A 183 4.96 -27.96 -1.78
N PHE A 184 3.75 -27.44 -1.60
CA PHE A 184 3.41 -26.04 -1.55
C PHE A 184 3.56 -25.54 -0.11
N SER A 185 4.55 -24.68 0.10
CA SER A 185 4.58 -23.82 1.26
C SER A 185 3.48 -22.76 1.09
N LEU A 186 2.23 -23.16 1.38
CA LEU A 186 1.07 -22.27 1.58
C LEU A 186 1.42 -21.06 2.48
N SER A 187 2.51 -21.20 3.22
CA SER A 187 3.02 -20.29 4.20
C SER A 187 3.82 -19.12 3.60
N VAL A 188 4.66 -19.36 2.59
CA VAL A 188 5.54 -18.33 2.02
C VAL A 188 4.81 -17.37 1.07
N ASP A 189 3.75 -17.87 0.42
CA ASP A 189 2.98 -17.14 -0.60
C ASP A 189 1.76 -16.40 -0.04
N SER A 190 1.27 -16.79 1.14
CA SER A 190 0.11 -16.12 1.78
C SER A 190 0.48 -14.87 2.57
N LEU A 191 1.70 -14.78 3.12
CA LEU A 191 2.16 -13.61 3.87
C LEU A 191 2.15 -12.31 3.03
N PRO A 192 2.65 -12.29 1.77
CA PRO A 192 2.57 -11.11 0.93
C PRO A 192 1.12 -10.69 0.64
N LEU A 193 0.23 -11.66 0.39
CA LEU A 193 -1.19 -11.39 0.17
C LEU A 193 -1.84 -10.75 1.39
N LEU A 194 -1.53 -11.25 2.59
CA LEU A 194 -2.06 -10.71 3.84
C LEU A 194 -1.50 -9.30 4.11
N ALA A 195 -0.21 -9.07 3.88
CA ALA A 195 0.40 -7.75 4.00
C ALA A 195 -0.24 -6.73 3.06
N VAL A 196 -0.47 -7.10 1.80
CA VAL A 196 -1.18 -6.26 0.81
C VAL A 196 -2.63 -6.02 1.26
N ALA A 197 -3.33 -7.03 1.77
CA ALA A 197 -4.69 -6.88 2.28
C ALA A 197 -4.77 -5.90 3.47
N ILE A 198 -3.86 -6.03 4.44
CA ILE A 198 -3.78 -5.12 5.59
C ILE A 198 -3.51 -3.68 5.12
N GLN A 199 -2.51 -3.49 4.25
CA GLN A 199 -2.12 -2.15 3.79
C GLN A 199 -3.22 -1.49 2.95
N THR A 200 -3.83 -2.23 2.03
CA THR A 200 -4.92 -1.71 1.19
C THR A 200 -6.18 -1.41 2.02
N ALA A 201 -6.48 -2.23 3.04
CA ALA A 201 -7.55 -1.94 4.00
C ALA A 201 -7.25 -0.67 4.83
N ALA A 202 -6.01 -0.49 5.29
CA ALA A 202 -5.57 0.69 6.02
C ALA A 202 -5.68 1.97 5.16
N CYS A 203 -5.24 1.92 3.90
CA CYS A 203 -5.42 3.02 2.93
C CYS A 203 -6.92 3.31 2.68
N GLY A 204 -7.73 2.28 2.48
CA GLY A 204 -9.17 2.40 2.29
C GLY A 204 -9.89 3.03 3.48
N TRP A 205 -9.50 2.64 4.70
CA TRP A 205 -10.07 3.17 5.93
C TRP A 205 -9.64 4.62 6.20
N THR A 206 -8.35 4.94 6.07
CA THR A 206 -7.82 6.30 6.29
C THR A 206 -8.35 7.29 5.27
N HIS A 207 -8.40 6.94 3.98
CA HIS A 207 -8.97 7.80 2.96
C HIS A 207 -10.46 8.12 3.25
N ARG A 208 -11.26 7.14 3.69
CA ARG A 208 -12.67 7.36 4.04
C ARG A 208 -12.84 8.20 5.32
N SER A 209 -12.08 7.91 6.36
CA SER A 209 -12.23 8.58 7.67
C SER A 209 -11.68 10.00 7.65
N VAL A 210 -10.49 10.20 7.08
CA VAL A 210 -9.76 11.47 7.19
C VAL A 210 -10.13 12.45 6.07
N LEU A 211 -10.37 11.98 4.85
CA LEU A 211 -10.61 12.86 3.70
C LEU A 211 -12.10 13.08 3.41
N ARG A 212 -12.98 12.07 3.61
CA ARG A 212 -14.43 12.23 3.37
C ARG A 212 -15.23 12.78 4.54
N GLY A 213 -14.71 12.70 5.78
CA GLY A 213 -15.40 13.23 6.96
C GLY A 213 -15.71 14.73 6.90
N VAL A 214 -14.98 15.49 6.06
CA VAL A 214 -15.08 16.96 5.97
C VAL A 214 -16.08 17.43 4.91
N ALA A 215 -16.37 16.63 3.88
CA ALA A 215 -17.34 17.01 2.85
C ALA A 215 -18.77 17.16 3.41
N ARG A 216 -19.03 16.66 4.63
CA ARG A 216 -20.30 16.82 5.36
C ARG A 216 -20.29 17.98 6.37
N GLY A 217 -19.20 18.74 6.48
CA GLY A 217 -18.93 19.63 7.60
C GLY A 217 -19.57 21.03 7.58
N PRO A 218 -19.68 21.77 6.46
CA PRO A 218 -20.14 23.17 6.55
C PRO A 218 -21.58 23.44 6.13
N GLU A 219 -22.25 22.54 5.41
CA GLU A 219 -23.61 22.82 4.90
C GLU A 219 -24.70 22.77 5.99
N LEU A 220 -24.41 22.21 7.16
CA LEU A 220 -25.32 22.18 8.31
C LEU A 220 -25.14 23.36 9.29
N GLU A 221 -24.13 24.21 9.10
CA GLU A 221 -23.89 25.37 9.97
C GLU A 221 -24.38 26.71 9.37
N SER A 222 -24.95 26.72 8.16
CA SER A 222 -25.51 27.96 7.55
C SER A 222 -27.04 28.05 7.56
N THR A 223 -27.73 27.09 8.19
CA THR A 223 -29.20 27.02 8.30
C THR A 223 -29.72 27.07 9.73
N ALA A 224 -28.90 27.47 10.70
CA ALA A 224 -29.30 27.71 12.09
C ALA A 224 -29.15 29.20 12.47
#